data_AF-A0A316DBZ7-F1
#
_entry.id   AF-A0A316DBZ7-F1
#
_cell.length_a   1.000
_cell.length_b   1.000
_cell.length_c   1.000
_cell.angle_alpha   90.00
_cell.angle_beta   90.00
_cell.angle_gamma   90.00
#
_symmetry.space_group_name_H-M   'P 1'
#
loop_
_entity.id
_entity.type
_entity.pdbx_description
1 polymer ?
#
loop_
_entity_poly.entity_id
_entity_poly.type
_entity_poly.pdbx_seq_one_letter_code
_entity_poly.pdbx_strand_id
1 'polypeptide(L)' 'MAAAAPKKPGTKNNKKKVFAEKARQLQMQIVTVEVCHKCPNVCTRGEQYMEKMKSPGAVGYGVPCHLRRK' A
#
# COMPACT_ATOMS: atom_id res chain seq x y z
N MET A 1 -53.38 15.27 7.34
CA MET A 1 -53.20 14.79 8.72
C MET A 1 -52.39 13.49 8.69
N ALA A 2 -51.25 13.52 9.39
CA ALA A 2 -50.35 12.44 9.84
C ALA A 2 -50.00 11.26 8.91
N ALA A 3 -48.74 11.28 8.47
CA ALA A 3 -48.01 10.16 7.87
C ALA A 3 -47.69 9.06 8.90
N ALA A 4 -47.81 7.79 8.48
CA ALA A 4 -47.31 6.64 9.24
C ALA A 4 -45.86 6.32 8.82
N ALA A 5 -44.95 6.30 9.80
CA ALA A 5 -43.53 6.00 9.64
C ALA A 5 -43.27 4.47 9.65
N PRO A 6 -42.37 3.93 8.80
CA PRO A 6 -41.91 2.56 8.94
C PRO A 6 -40.78 2.43 9.98
N LYS A 7 -41.00 1.56 10.98
CA LYS A 7 -39.97 1.10 11.92
C LYS A 7 -39.10 0.02 11.25
N LYS A 8 -37.78 0.21 11.19
CA LYS A 8 -36.80 -0.87 10.97
C LYS A 8 -35.85 -0.94 12.17
N PRO A 9 -35.83 -2.03 12.96
CA PRO A 9 -34.85 -2.22 14.02
C PRO A 9 -33.61 -2.97 13.50
N GLY A 10 -32.43 -2.54 13.97
CA GLY A 10 -31.30 -3.45 14.14
C GLY A 10 -30.01 -3.14 13.36
N THR A 11 -29.45 -1.95 13.50
CA THR A 11 -28.02 -1.73 13.20
C THR A 11 -27.18 -2.53 14.20
N LYS A 12 -26.81 -3.76 13.83
CA LYS A 12 -25.80 -4.54 14.55
C LYS A 12 -24.47 -3.83 14.40
N ASN A 13 -24.02 -3.26 15.50
CA ASN A 13 -22.82 -2.45 15.65
C ASN A 13 -21.55 -3.29 15.34
N ASN A 14 -21.20 -3.41 14.06
CA ASN A 14 -20.01 -4.13 13.58
C ASN A 14 -18.75 -3.23 13.64
N LYS A 15 -18.59 -2.46 14.72
CA LYS A 15 -17.52 -1.46 14.86
C LYS A 15 -16.15 -2.08 15.17
N LYS A 16 -16.08 -3.41 15.35
CA LYS A 16 -14.85 -4.13 15.73
C LYS A 16 -14.07 -4.73 14.56
N LYS A 17 -14.63 -4.75 13.34
CA LYS A 17 -13.94 -5.27 12.14
C LYS A 17 -13.19 -4.22 11.31
N VAL A 18 -13.58 -2.95 11.41
CA VAL A 18 -12.99 -1.85 10.59
C VAL A 18 -11.53 -1.56 10.97
N PHE A 19 -11.13 -1.83 12.22
CA PHE A 19 -9.76 -1.57 12.68
C PHE A 19 -8.74 -2.58 12.14
N ALA A 20 -9.15 -3.84 11.94
CA ALA A 20 -8.28 -4.90 11.42
C ALA A 20 -7.97 -4.72 9.92
N GLU A 21 -8.92 -4.23 9.12
CA GLU A 21 -8.68 -3.94 7.70
C GLU A 21 -7.77 -2.72 7.50
N LYS A 22 -7.96 -1.64 8.28
CA LYS A 22 -7.07 -0.47 8.22
C LYS A 22 -5.65 -0.76 8.66
N ALA A 23 -5.46 -1.64 9.65
CA ALA A 23 -4.14 -2.08 10.10
C ALA A 23 -3.39 -2.95 9.07
N ARG A 24 -4.09 -3.51 8.08
CA ARG A 24 -3.50 -4.36 7.02
C ARG A 24 -3.27 -3.61 5.70
N GLN A 25 -3.38 -2.28 5.71
CA GLN A 25 -2.93 -1.47 4.58
C GLN A 25 -1.41 -1.58 4.49
N LEU A 26 -0.93 -2.36 3.52
CA LEU A 26 0.50 -2.49 3.20
C LEU A 26 1.05 -1.09 2.93
N GLN A 27 1.79 -0.54 3.90
CA GLN A 27 2.40 0.77 3.75
C GLN A 27 3.48 0.67 2.68
N MET A 28 3.33 1.44 1.61
CA MET A 28 4.38 1.52 0.59
C MET A 28 5.60 2.21 1.20
N GLN A 29 6.73 1.52 1.21
CA GLN A 29 8.01 2.09 1.65
C GLN A 29 8.82 2.48 0.43
N ILE A 30 9.56 3.58 0.51
CA ILE A 30 10.52 3.94 -0.53
C ILE A 30 11.78 3.09 -0.35
N VAL A 31 12.21 2.43 -1.42
CA VAL A 31 13.34 1.50 -1.40
C VAL A 31 14.40 1.91 -2.39
N THR A 32 15.67 1.72 -2.04
CA THR A 32 16.82 2.06 -2.90
C THR A 32 17.25 0.88 -3.78
N VAL A 33 18.16 1.15 -4.72
CA VAL A 33 18.63 0.18 -5.72
C VAL A 33 19.22 -1.06 -5.07
N GLU A 34 19.92 -0.91 -3.96
CA GLU A 34 20.58 -2.01 -3.23
C GLU A 34 19.59 -3.07 -2.78
N VAL A 35 18.40 -2.65 -2.35
CA VAL A 35 17.40 -3.60 -1.87
C VAL A 35 16.57 -4.14 -3.01
N CYS A 36 16.34 -3.36 -4.07
CA CYS A 36 15.79 -3.92 -5.30
C CYS A 36 16.71 -5.03 -5.85
N HIS A 37 18.04 -4.87 -5.75
CA HIS A 37 19.03 -5.84 -6.24
C HIS A 37 19.08 -7.13 -5.41
N LYS A 38 18.73 -7.04 -4.13
CA LYS A 38 18.64 -8.18 -3.20
C LYS A 38 17.26 -8.83 -3.20
N CYS A 39 16.30 -8.28 -3.94
CA CYS A 39 14.94 -8.80 -3.98
C CYS A 39 14.90 -10.08 -4.83
N PRO A 40 14.39 -11.21 -4.30
CA PRO A 40 14.33 -12.45 -5.06
C PRO A 40 13.37 -12.37 -6.25
N ASN A 41 12.36 -11.50 -6.17
CA ASN A 41 11.44 -11.18 -7.27
C ASN A 41 11.54 -9.68 -7.56
N VAL A 42 12.37 -9.28 -8.52
CA VAL A 42 12.46 -7.88 -8.94
C VAL A 42 11.17 -7.50 -9.66
N CYS A 43 10.58 -6.37 -9.28
CA CYS A 43 9.38 -5.85 -9.92
C CYS A 43 9.74 -4.86 -11.03
N THR A 44 8.82 -4.65 -11.97
CA THR A 44 9.01 -3.76 -13.14
C THR A 44 9.46 -2.35 -12.75
N ARG A 45 8.96 -1.82 -11.63
CA ARG A 45 9.39 -0.50 -11.12
C ARG A 45 10.85 -0.51 -10.66
N GLY A 46 11.27 -1.60 -10.01
CA GLY A 46 12.64 -1.80 -9.55
C GLY A 46 13.61 -1.96 -10.71
N GLU A 47 13.22 -2.72 -11.75
CA GLU A 47 14.02 -2.90 -12.97
C GLU A 47 14.27 -1.56 -13.67
N GLN A 48 13.22 -0.79 -13.93
CA GLN A 48 13.35 0.55 -14.54
C GLN A 48 14.20 1.50 -13.69
N TYR A 49 14.07 1.42 -12.35
CA TYR A 49 14.88 2.23 -11.45
C TYR A 49 16.36 1.84 -11.49
N MET A 50 16.67 0.54 -11.58
CA MET A 50 18.05 0.06 -11.77
C MET A 50 18.62 0.52 -13.11
N GLU A 51 17.85 0.44 -14.19
CA GLU A 51 18.29 0.90 -15.51
C GLU A 51 18.61 2.40 -15.51
N LYS A 52 17.77 3.21 -14.86
CA LYS A 52 18.03 4.65 -14.68
C LYS A 52 19.29 4.92 -13.85
N MET A 53 19.53 4.10 -12.82
CA MET A 53 20.71 4.21 -11.95
C MET A 53 22.02 3.77 -12.62
N LYS A 54 21.98 3.03 -13.74
CA LYS A 54 23.18 2.67 -14.51
C LYS A 54 23.80 3.87 -15.24
N SER A 55 23.03 4.94 -15.45
CA SER A 55 23.55 6.15 -16.11
C SER A 55 24.46 6.93 -15.16
N PRO A 56 25.68 7.31 -15.60
CA PRO A 56 26.59 8.10 -14.78
C PRO A 56 25.97 9.47 -14.48
N GLY A 57 25.91 9.83 -13.19
CA GLY A 57 25.27 11.06 -12.70
C GLY A 57 23.78 10.92 -12.35
N ALA A 58 23.19 9.72 -12.42
CA ALA A 58 21.81 9.50 -12.01
C ALA A 58 21.62 9.64 -10.48
N VAL A 59 20.66 10.48 -10.08
CA VAL A 59 20.22 10.61 -8.69
C VAL A 59 18.97 9.77 -8.47
N GLY A 60 19.09 8.79 -7.58
CA GLY A 60 18.02 7.85 -7.28
C GLY A 60 17.16 8.28 -6.09
N TYR A 61 15.88 8.60 -6.33
CA TYR A 61 14.90 8.95 -5.29
C TYR A 61 14.21 7.73 -4.63
N GLY A 62 14.63 6.53 -5.01
CA GLY A 62 14.02 5.27 -4.60
C GLY A 62 12.72 4.92 -5.33
N VAL A 63 12.26 3.69 -5.11
CA VAL A 63 11.03 3.15 -5.70
C VAL A 63 10.04 2.76 -4.59
N PRO A 64 8.74 3.10 -4.71
CA PRO A 64 7.75 2.70 -3.72
C PRO A 64 7.43 1.20 -3.84
N CYS A 65 7.72 0.45 -2.77
CA CYS A 65 7.49 -0.98 -2.66
C CYS A 65 6.41 -1.29 -1.61
N HIS A 66 5.32 -1.93 -2.06
CA HIS A 66 4.23 -2.43 -1.21
C HIS A 66 4.52 -3.75 -0.48
N LEU A 67 5.55 -4.49 -0.91
CA LEU A 67 5.88 -5.81 -0.34
C LEU A 67 6.99 -5.73 0.70
N ARG A 68 7.67 -4.57 0.80
CA ARG A 68 8.66 -4.37 1.85
C ARG A 68 7.94 -4.32 3.19
N ARG A 69 8.19 -5.33 4.01
CA ARG A 69 7.92 -5.28 5.45
C ARG A 69 9.18 -4.74 6.13
N LYS A 70 8.99 -3.89 7.15
CA LYS A 70 10.06 -3.42 8.02
C LYS A 70 10.66 -4.60 8.78
#